data_AF-A0A519S939-F1
#
_entry.id   AF-A0A519S939-F1
#
_cell.length_a   1.000
_cell.length_b   1.000
_cell.length_c   1.000
_cell.angle_alpha   90.00
_cell.angle_beta   90.00
_cell.angle_gamma   90.00
#
_symmetry.space_group_name_H-M   'P 1'
#
loop_
_entity.id
_entity.type
_entity.pdbx_description
1 polymer ?
#
loop_
_entity_poly.entity_id
_entity_poly.type
_entity_poly.pdbx_seq_one_letter_code
_entity_poly.pdbx_strand_id
1 'polypeptide(L)'
;MKIILTILFFFVSLCSIAQKTAIVSDINYQMGYVYLKGAFNPKVLGENDLNFNLLKYLTTYLKKKDIENKELENFDFTELEYFSQRRNYKKMTAYAEDFCIKNNLDQIIIIRKKNAYTLTDPMQMFYGFDHDFGIATLSMYDKRPMLFYNFSIIRYLKGTNDFKVILTPSYKNHKFDDVVFDK
;
A
#
# COMPACT_ATOMS: atom_id res chain seq x y z
N MET A 1 16.76 8.06 -7.54
CA MET A 1 16.37 9.17 -6.65
C MET A 1 15.08 9.92 -7.04
N LYS A 2 14.69 10.04 -8.32
CA LYS A 2 13.48 10.80 -8.70
C LYS A 2 12.12 10.14 -8.37
N ILE A 3 12.05 8.81 -8.23
CA ILE A 3 10.79 8.08 -7.94
C ILE A 3 10.38 8.19 -6.46
N ILE A 4 11.36 8.23 -5.55
CA ILE A 4 11.14 8.44 -4.10
C ILE A 4 10.47 9.80 -3.88
N LEU A 5 10.83 10.82 -4.68
CA LEU A 5 10.22 12.15 -4.63
C LEU A 5 8.74 12.16 -5.04
N THR A 6 8.32 11.27 -5.94
CA THR A 6 6.93 11.21 -6.40
C THR A 6 6.01 10.63 -5.32
N ILE A 7 6.48 9.65 -4.53
CA ILE A 7 5.74 9.11 -3.37
C ILE A 7 5.66 10.16 -2.26
N LEU A 8 6.74 10.93 -2.05
CA LEU A 8 6.85 12.00 -1.04
C LEU A 8 5.77 13.09 -1.18
N PHE A 9 5.37 13.45 -2.41
CA PHE A 9 4.38 14.52 -2.62
C PHE A 9 2.94 14.11 -2.25
N PHE A 10 2.60 12.82 -2.34
CA PHE A 10 1.25 12.33 -1.97
C PHE A 10 0.98 12.40 -0.46
N PHE A 11 2.03 12.29 0.37
CA PHE A 11 1.91 12.27 1.83
C PHE A 11 1.81 13.65 2.49
N VAL A 12 2.04 14.75 1.76
CA VAL A 12 1.93 16.12 2.32
C VAL A 12 0.51 16.41 2.82
N SER A 13 -0.49 15.85 2.13
CA SER A 13 -1.90 16.10 2.45
C SER A 13 -2.42 15.34 3.68
N LEU A 14 -1.63 14.44 4.27
CA LEU A 14 -2.01 13.62 5.44
C LEU A 14 -2.00 14.40 6.75
N CYS A 15 -1.16 15.43 6.89
CA CYS A 15 -0.76 15.93 8.20
C CYS A 15 -1.51 17.17 8.69
N SER A 16 -2.47 17.71 7.94
CA SER A 16 -2.93 19.08 8.19
C SER A 16 -3.75 19.28 9.47
N ILE A 17 -4.22 18.22 10.16
CA ILE A 17 -5.10 18.33 11.36
C ILE A 17 -4.86 17.23 12.42
N ALA A 18 -4.19 16.11 12.11
CA ALA A 18 -4.11 14.96 13.02
C ALA A 18 -2.89 15.01 13.96
N GLN A 19 -3.12 14.87 15.28
CA GLN A 19 -2.06 14.74 16.29
C GLN A 19 -1.79 13.28 16.64
N LYS A 20 -2.84 12.43 16.63
CA LYS A 20 -2.78 10.98 16.91
C LYS A 20 -3.24 10.16 15.72
N THR A 21 -2.33 9.41 15.12
CA THR A 21 -2.59 8.59 13.94
C THR A 21 -2.38 7.10 14.22
N ALA A 22 -3.39 6.27 13.97
CA ALA A 22 -3.17 4.83 13.88
C ALA A 22 -2.76 4.43 12.47
N ILE A 23 -1.88 3.44 12.38
CA ILE A 23 -1.62 2.68 11.16
C ILE A 23 -2.27 1.31 11.34
N VAL A 24 -3.08 0.90 10.38
CA VAL A 24 -3.71 -0.44 10.36
C VAL A 24 -3.42 -1.07 9.00
N SER A 25 -3.07 -2.36 8.99
CA SER A 25 -2.73 -3.04 7.74
C SER A 25 -3.13 -4.51 7.71
N ASP A 26 -3.48 -4.99 6.51
CA ASP A 26 -3.65 -6.41 6.18
C ASP A 26 -2.62 -6.89 5.13
N ILE A 27 -1.50 -6.17 4.97
CA ILE A 27 -0.42 -6.51 4.03
C ILE A 27 0.87 -6.90 4.76
N ASN A 28 1.74 -7.60 4.06
CA ASN A 28 3.15 -7.71 4.45
C ASN A 28 3.85 -6.36 4.22
N TYR A 29 4.41 -5.76 5.29
CA TYR A 29 5.14 -4.50 5.20
C TYR A 29 6.52 -4.60 4.55
N GLN A 30 7.04 -5.81 4.35
CA GLN A 30 8.35 -6.05 3.79
C GLN A 30 8.32 -5.97 2.26
N MET A 31 9.15 -5.09 1.71
CA MET A 31 9.27 -4.94 0.26
C MET A 31 10.00 -6.15 -0.34
N GLY A 32 9.43 -6.73 -1.39
CA GLY A 32 10.04 -7.86 -2.09
C GLY A 32 10.81 -7.49 -3.35
N TYR A 33 11.73 -8.34 -3.73
CA TYR A 33 12.18 -8.51 -5.11
C TYR A 33 11.64 -9.83 -5.64
N VAL A 34 10.96 -9.80 -6.79
CA VAL A 34 10.27 -10.96 -7.38
C VAL A 34 10.81 -11.23 -8.78
N TYR A 35 11.42 -12.39 -8.98
CA TYR A 35 11.89 -12.82 -10.29
C TYR A 35 10.85 -13.69 -10.98
N LEU A 36 10.40 -13.27 -12.17
CA LEU A 36 9.25 -13.85 -12.88
C LEU A 36 9.68 -14.53 -14.19
N LYS A 37 8.98 -15.60 -14.57
CA LYS A 37 9.10 -16.26 -15.88
C LYS A 37 7.78 -16.24 -16.66
N GLY A 38 7.84 -15.81 -17.91
CA GLY A 38 6.69 -15.75 -18.82
C GLY A 38 5.99 -14.39 -18.80
N ALA A 39 5.49 -13.94 -19.96
CA ALA A 39 4.95 -12.58 -20.12
C ALA A 39 3.42 -12.48 -19.89
N PHE A 40 2.66 -13.53 -20.22
CA PHE A 40 1.19 -13.52 -20.15
C PHE A 40 0.62 -14.17 -18.88
N ASN A 41 1.35 -15.13 -18.30
CA ASN A 41 1.04 -15.78 -17.02
C ASN A 41 2.37 -15.95 -16.26
N PRO A 42 2.90 -14.87 -15.66
CA PRO A 42 4.19 -14.93 -15.00
C PRO A 42 4.15 -15.92 -13.84
N LYS A 43 5.15 -16.80 -13.79
CA LYS A 43 5.41 -17.67 -12.64
C LYS A 43 6.55 -17.08 -11.83
N VAL A 44 6.40 -17.04 -10.52
CA VAL A 44 7.46 -16.71 -9.58
C VAL A 44 8.55 -17.79 -9.65
N LEU A 45 9.79 -17.37 -9.89
CA LEU A 45 10.99 -18.20 -9.84
C LEU A 45 11.77 -18.01 -8.53
N GLY A 46 11.65 -16.85 -7.91
CA GLY A 46 12.26 -16.52 -6.63
C GLY A 46 11.71 -15.22 -6.08
N GLU A 47 11.62 -15.14 -4.75
CA GLU A 47 11.28 -13.94 -3.99
C GLU A 47 12.32 -13.74 -2.90
N ASN A 48 12.79 -12.51 -2.75
CA ASN A 48 13.74 -12.13 -1.71
C ASN A 48 13.33 -10.81 -1.06
N ASP A 49 13.59 -10.67 0.24
CA ASP A 49 13.38 -9.40 0.94
C ASP A 49 14.36 -8.32 0.46
N LEU A 50 13.83 -7.16 0.11
CA LEU A 50 14.62 -5.93 -0.04
C LEU A 50 14.72 -5.22 1.30
N ASN A 51 15.78 -4.43 1.52
CA ASN A 51 15.95 -3.64 2.75
C ASN A 51 15.04 -2.40 2.80
N PHE A 52 13.72 -2.60 2.74
CA PHE A 52 12.71 -1.58 2.89
C PHE A 52 11.48 -2.15 3.61
N ASN A 53 11.01 -1.43 4.64
CA ASN A 53 9.81 -1.78 5.38
C ASN A 53 8.86 -0.58 5.43
N LEU A 54 7.63 -0.76 4.93
CA LEU A 54 6.66 0.31 4.76
C LEU A 54 6.22 0.91 6.11
N LEU A 55 5.95 0.07 7.11
CA LEU A 55 5.57 0.52 8.44
C LEU A 55 6.66 1.40 9.05
N LYS A 56 7.91 0.92 9.04
CA LYS A 56 9.07 1.69 9.54
C LYS A 56 9.20 3.04 8.83
N TYR A 57 9.00 3.07 7.51
CA TYR A 57 9.00 4.30 6.73
C TYR A 57 7.89 5.26 7.18
N LEU A 58 6.64 4.78 7.30
CA LEU A 58 5.48 5.59 7.70
C LEU A 58 5.61 6.12 9.13
N THR A 59 5.98 5.27 10.09
CA THR A 59 6.23 5.66 11.47
C THR A 59 7.32 6.74 11.55
N THR A 60 8.41 6.57 10.79
CA THR A 60 9.50 7.56 10.74
C THR A 60 9.02 8.88 10.11
N TYR A 61 8.23 8.81 9.04
CA TYR A 61 7.66 9.98 8.38
C TYR A 61 6.74 10.76 9.33
N LEU A 62 5.82 10.09 10.03
CA LEU A 62 4.90 10.71 10.98
C LEU A 62 5.62 11.31 12.19
N LYS A 63 6.63 10.60 12.74
CA LYS A 63 7.47 11.12 13.82
C LYS A 63 8.19 12.41 13.43
N LYS A 64 8.73 12.48 12.20
CA LYS A 64 9.36 13.71 11.66
C LYS A 64 8.37 14.88 11.48
N LYS A 65 7.07 14.62 11.58
CA LYS A 65 6.00 15.62 11.52
C LYS A 65 5.39 15.89 12.90
N ASP A 66 6.02 15.42 13.96
CA ASP A 66 5.54 15.53 15.35
C ASP A 66 4.14 14.93 15.56
N ILE A 67 3.81 13.87 14.82
CA ILE A 67 2.55 13.13 14.94
C ILE A 67 2.77 11.88 15.78
N GLU A 68 2.03 11.76 16.89
CA GLU A 68 1.96 10.53 17.68
C GLU A 68 1.36 9.43 16.82
N ASN A 69 2.03 8.29 16.75
CA ASN A 69 1.56 7.18 15.92
C ASN A 69 1.88 5.82 16.53
N LYS A 70 0.96 4.89 16.27
CA LYS A 70 1.06 3.48 16.65
C LYS A 70 0.42 2.61 15.59
N GLU A 71 0.94 1.40 15.45
CA GLU A 71 0.23 0.34 14.74
C GLU A 71 -0.87 -0.23 15.64
N LEU A 72 -2.01 -0.58 15.05
CA LEU A 72 -3.10 -1.29 15.73
C LEU A 72 -3.56 -2.49 14.89
N GLU A 73 -3.54 -3.67 15.51
CA GLU A 73 -3.88 -4.94 14.84
C GLU A 73 -5.37 -5.30 14.94
N ASN A 74 -6.14 -4.62 15.80
CA ASN A 74 -7.55 -4.91 16.08
C ASN A 74 -8.54 -4.26 15.10
N PHE A 75 -8.08 -3.84 13.92
CA PHE A 75 -8.92 -3.27 12.88
C PHE A 75 -9.54 -4.38 12.03
N ASP A 76 -10.86 -4.36 11.90
CA ASP A 76 -11.63 -5.35 11.14
C ASP A 76 -11.74 -4.90 9.68
N PHE A 77 -10.94 -5.51 8.81
CA PHE A 77 -10.94 -5.21 7.38
C PHE A 77 -12.20 -5.69 6.66
N THR A 78 -13.02 -6.57 7.25
CA THR A 78 -14.29 -7.01 6.66
C THR A 78 -15.30 -5.85 6.60
N GLU A 79 -15.21 -4.91 7.53
CA GLU A 79 -16.03 -3.69 7.52
C GLU A 79 -15.73 -2.79 6.30
N LEU A 80 -14.58 -2.96 5.66
CA LEU A 80 -14.17 -2.25 4.45
C LEU A 80 -14.26 -3.09 3.16
N GLU A 81 -14.86 -4.28 3.19
CA GLU A 81 -14.84 -5.22 2.07
C GLU A 81 -15.28 -4.57 0.75
N TYR A 82 -16.38 -3.80 0.80
CA TYR A 82 -17.00 -3.13 -0.35
C TYR A 82 -16.49 -1.71 -0.62
N PHE A 83 -15.25 -1.36 -0.25
CA PHE A 83 -14.72 0.01 -0.42
C PHE A 83 -14.80 0.57 -1.85
N SER A 84 -14.94 -0.29 -2.87
CA SER A 84 -15.19 0.13 -4.26
C SER A 84 -16.64 0.53 -4.55
N GLN A 85 -17.58 0.20 -3.66
CA GLN A 85 -19.01 0.43 -3.82
C GLN A 85 -19.47 1.61 -2.97
N ARG A 86 -19.67 2.77 -3.60
CA ARG A 86 -20.07 4.03 -2.95
C ARG A 86 -21.28 3.92 -2.02
N ARG A 87 -22.20 2.97 -2.25
CA ARG A 87 -23.42 2.78 -1.46
C ARG A 87 -23.14 2.34 -0.01
N ASN A 88 -22.00 1.71 0.26
CA ASN A 88 -21.65 1.19 1.59
C ASN A 88 -20.72 2.12 2.39
N TYR A 89 -20.36 3.28 1.84
CA TYR A 89 -19.41 4.22 2.48
C TYR A 89 -19.86 4.69 3.85
N LYS A 90 -21.17 4.91 4.06
CA LYS A 90 -21.69 5.39 5.34
C LYS A 90 -21.42 4.42 6.50
N LYS A 91 -21.56 3.11 6.27
CA LYS A 91 -21.27 2.09 7.29
C LYS A 91 -19.77 2.06 7.60
N MET A 92 -18.94 2.11 6.55
CA MET A 92 -17.49 2.12 6.67
C MET A 92 -16.96 3.33 7.44
N THR A 93 -17.47 4.52 7.14
CA THR A 93 -17.06 5.75 7.84
C THR A 93 -17.52 5.74 9.29
N ALA A 94 -18.72 5.21 9.58
CA ALA A 94 -19.19 5.05 10.96
C ALA A 94 -18.28 4.10 11.75
N TYR A 95 -17.90 2.96 11.16
CA TYR A 95 -16.94 2.04 11.78
C TYR A 95 -15.59 2.71 12.06
N ALA A 96 -15.05 3.46 11.09
CA ALA A 96 -13.78 4.17 11.26
C ALA A 96 -13.86 5.28 12.32
N GLU A 97 -14.99 5.99 12.42
CA GLU A 97 -15.27 6.98 13.47
C GLU A 97 -15.28 6.33 14.86
N ASP A 98 -16.02 5.23 15.01
CA ASP A 98 -16.10 4.47 16.27
C ASP A 98 -14.72 3.94 16.69
N PHE A 99 -13.93 3.46 15.72
CA PHE A 99 -12.57 3.01 15.95
C PHE A 99 -11.67 4.17 16.43
N CYS A 100 -11.78 5.36 15.83
CA CYS A 100 -11.06 6.57 16.26
C CYS A 100 -11.45 6.97 17.69
N ILE A 101 -12.76 7.00 18.00
CA ILE A 101 -13.27 7.38 19.33
C ILE A 101 -12.76 6.40 20.39
N LYS A 102 -12.91 5.09 20.17
CA LYS A 102 -12.51 4.04 21.11
C LYS A 102 -11.01 4.07 21.44
N ASN A 103 -10.17 4.43 20.46
CA ASN A 103 -8.72 4.41 20.60
C ASN A 103 -8.09 5.80 20.86
N ASN A 104 -8.90 6.85 21.02
CA ASN A 104 -8.46 8.24 21.17
C ASN A 104 -7.53 8.69 20.03
N LEU A 105 -7.98 8.52 18.78
CA LEU A 105 -7.24 8.86 17.56
C LEU A 105 -7.93 10.02 16.83
N ASP A 106 -7.12 10.79 16.09
CA ASP A 106 -7.63 11.80 15.15
C ASP A 106 -7.71 11.25 13.72
N GLN A 107 -6.89 10.24 13.41
CA GLN A 107 -6.73 9.73 12.06
C GLN A 107 -6.40 8.23 12.04
N ILE A 108 -6.83 7.56 10.98
CA ILE A 108 -6.40 6.21 10.62
C ILE A 108 -5.76 6.24 9.23
N ILE A 109 -4.55 5.69 9.11
CA ILE A 109 -3.96 5.29 7.84
C ILE A 109 -4.23 3.80 7.67
N ILE A 110 -5.04 3.47 6.68
CA ILE A 110 -5.51 2.12 6.38
C ILE A 110 -4.74 1.63 5.15
N ILE A 111 -3.98 0.55 5.31
CA ILE A 111 -3.20 -0.07 4.24
C ILE A 111 -3.84 -1.41 3.92
N ARG A 112 -4.61 -1.43 2.83
CA ARG A 112 -5.50 -2.55 2.48
C ARG A 112 -5.06 -3.27 1.22
N LYS A 113 -4.87 -4.59 1.27
CA LYS A 113 -4.63 -5.47 0.14
C LYS A 113 -5.79 -5.46 -0.85
N LYS A 114 -5.49 -5.49 -2.15
CA LYS A 114 -6.54 -5.70 -3.17
C LYS A 114 -6.76 -7.19 -3.37
N ASN A 115 -7.90 -7.68 -2.87
CA ASN A 115 -8.20 -9.12 -2.82
C ASN A 115 -8.88 -9.65 -4.10
N ALA A 116 -9.22 -8.78 -5.05
CA ALA A 116 -9.86 -9.19 -6.29
C ALA A 116 -9.47 -8.30 -7.46
N TYR A 117 -9.24 -8.94 -8.61
CA TYR A 117 -8.89 -8.33 -9.87
C TYR A 117 -9.81 -8.85 -10.97
N THR A 118 -10.21 -7.97 -11.88
CA THR A 118 -10.85 -8.41 -13.13
C THR A 118 -9.79 -9.02 -14.04
N LEU A 119 -10.18 -9.91 -14.96
CA LEU A 119 -9.26 -10.53 -15.94
C LEU A 119 -8.51 -9.50 -16.80
N THR A 120 -9.04 -8.29 -16.91
CA THR A 120 -8.47 -7.17 -17.66
C THR A 120 -7.60 -6.25 -16.82
N ASP A 121 -7.57 -6.42 -15.49
CA ASP A 121 -6.75 -5.57 -14.62
C ASP A 121 -5.30 -6.08 -14.70
N PRO A 122 -4.35 -5.27 -15.23
CA PRO A 122 -2.97 -5.71 -15.40
C PRO A 122 -2.29 -6.04 -14.06
N MET A 123 -2.80 -5.54 -12.93
CA MET A 123 -2.29 -5.91 -11.61
C MET A 123 -2.59 -7.36 -11.22
N GLN A 124 -3.49 -8.06 -11.95
CA GLN A 124 -3.75 -9.48 -11.75
C GLN A 124 -2.47 -10.32 -11.82
N MET A 125 -1.48 -9.89 -12.61
CA MET A 125 -0.21 -10.60 -12.74
C MET A 125 0.60 -10.70 -11.43
N PHE A 126 0.29 -9.85 -10.44
CA PHE A 126 0.90 -9.82 -9.11
C PHE A 126 0.02 -10.45 -8.03
N TYR A 127 -1.10 -11.07 -8.42
CA TYR A 127 -2.01 -11.71 -7.48
C TYR A 127 -1.41 -13.02 -6.95
N GLY A 128 -1.43 -13.20 -5.64
CA GLY A 128 -0.93 -14.40 -4.97
C GLY A 128 0.57 -14.44 -4.74
N PHE A 129 1.30 -13.35 -4.95
CA PHE A 129 2.70 -13.23 -4.53
C PHE A 129 2.80 -13.12 -3.01
N ASP A 130 3.93 -13.56 -2.43
CA ASP A 130 4.16 -13.48 -0.99
C ASP A 130 4.36 -12.02 -0.54
N HIS A 131 4.95 -11.20 -1.42
CA HIS A 131 5.05 -9.75 -1.22
C HIS A 131 3.89 -8.99 -1.86
N ASP A 132 3.26 -8.11 -1.08
CA ASP A 132 2.21 -7.20 -1.56
C ASP A 132 2.74 -6.02 -2.36
N PHE A 133 4.06 -5.75 -2.28
CA PHE A 133 4.71 -4.72 -3.06
C PHE A 133 6.20 -4.96 -3.18
N GLY A 134 6.79 -4.43 -4.24
CA GLY A 134 8.16 -4.77 -4.55
C GLY A 134 8.61 -4.35 -5.91
N ILE A 135 9.77 -4.87 -6.29
CA ILE A 135 10.30 -4.76 -7.64
C ILE A 135 10.22 -6.15 -8.26
N ALA A 136 9.59 -6.26 -9.42
CA ALA A 136 9.55 -7.49 -10.18
C ALA A 136 10.36 -7.36 -11.47
N THR A 137 11.09 -8.41 -11.85
CA THR A 137 11.76 -8.50 -13.16
C THR A 137 11.27 -9.73 -13.90
N LEU A 138 11.15 -9.63 -15.22
CA LEU A 138 10.83 -10.78 -16.07
C LEU A 138 12.14 -11.37 -16.60
N SER A 139 12.28 -12.69 -16.62
CA SER A 139 13.48 -13.39 -17.10
C SER A 139 13.90 -13.03 -18.52
N MET A 140 12.94 -12.67 -19.38
CA MET A 140 13.18 -12.22 -20.75
C MET A 140 13.49 -10.72 -20.85
N TYR A 141 13.28 -9.95 -19.77
CA TYR A 141 13.39 -8.50 -19.71
C TYR A 141 13.98 -8.02 -18.38
N ASP A 142 15.13 -8.57 -17.98
CA ASP A 142 15.80 -8.26 -16.71
C ASP A 142 16.26 -6.79 -16.59
N LYS A 143 16.46 -6.10 -17.73
CA LYS A 143 16.67 -4.65 -17.80
C LYS A 143 15.40 -3.79 -17.64
N ARG A 144 14.24 -4.41 -17.39
CA ARG A 144 12.93 -3.72 -17.26
C ARG A 144 12.21 -4.09 -15.96
N PRO A 145 12.77 -3.73 -14.79
CA PRO A 145 12.08 -3.90 -13.53
C PRO A 145 10.77 -3.12 -13.47
N MET A 146 9.85 -3.68 -12.69
CA MET A 146 8.49 -3.21 -12.47
C MET A 146 8.33 -2.96 -10.98
N LEU A 147 8.20 -1.71 -10.56
CA LEU A 147 7.74 -1.40 -9.21
C LEU A 147 6.25 -1.71 -9.16
N PHE A 148 5.82 -2.62 -8.29
CA PHE A 148 4.41 -2.97 -8.11
C PHE A 148 3.96 -2.74 -6.67
N TYR A 149 2.68 -2.47 -6.48
CA TYR A 149 2.01 -2.41 -5.18
C TYR A 149 0.56 -2.87 -5.32
N ASN A 150 0.25 -4.03 -4.75
CA ASN A 150 -1.03 -4.72 -4.73
C ASN A 150 -1.88 -4.31 -3.51
N PHE A 151 -1.82 -3.03 -3.14
CA PHE A 151 -2.54 -2.51 -1.99
C PHE A 151 -2.94 -1.05 -2.19
N SER A 152 -3.91 -0.61 -1.40
CA SER A 152 -4.35 0.78 -1.33
C SER A 152 -3.90 1.40 -0.01
N ILE A 153 -3.53 2.68 -0.03
CA ILE A 153 -3.39 3.49 1.18
C ILE A 153 -4.57 4.44 1.21
N ILE A 154 -5.34 4.35 2.28
CA ILE A 154 -6.55 5.13 2.50
C ILE A 154 -6.37 5.88 3.82
N ARG A 155 -6.81 7.12 3.88
CA ARG A 155 -6.94 7.87 5.13
C ARG A 155 -8.39 8.03 5.51
N TYR A 156 -8.66 7.84 6.79
CA TYR A 156 -9.83 8.35 7.47
C TYR A 156 -9.42 9.45 8.47
N LEU A 157 -10.14 10.57 8.50
CA LEU A 157 -9.98 11.63 9.51
C LEU A 157 -11.23 11.66 10.38
N LYS A 158 -11.06 11.66 11.71
CA LYS A 158 -12.17 11.71 12.66
C LYS A 158 -13.09 12.91 12.38
N GLY A 159 -14.40 12.68 12.43
CA GLY A 159 -15.44 13.67 12.14
C GLY A 159 -15.68 13.91 10.65
N THR A 160 -15.01 13.17 9.76
CA THR A 160 -15.30 13.21 8.31
C THR A 160 -16.26 12.10 7.92
N ASN A 161 -17.02 12.37 6.85
CA ASN A 161 -17.98 11.43 6.26
C ASN A 161 -17.40 10.73 5.01
N ASP A 162 -16.09 10.81 4.80
CA ASP A 162 -15.43 10.23 3.64
C ASP A 162 -14.09 9.56 3.99
N PHE A 163 -13.59 8.83 3.00
CA PHE A 163 -12.23 8.32 3.01
C PHE A 163 -11.46 9.00 1.89
N LYS A 164 -10.21 9.37 2.19
CA LYS A 164 -9.29 9.86 1.19
C LYS A 164 -8.40 8.72 0.70
N VAL A 165 -8.54 8.35 -0.57
CA VAL A 165 -7.62 7.41 -1.22
C VAL A 165 -6.32 8.15 -1.56
N ILE A 166 -5.21 7.65 -1.04
CA ILE A 166 -3.86 8.23 -1.21
C ILE A 166 -3.08 7.46 -2.26
N LEU A 167 -3.19 6.13 -2.21
CA LEU A 167 -2.55 5.22 -3.13
C LEU A 167 -3.57 4.18 -3.59
N THR A 168 -3.63 3.95 -4.89
CA THR A 168 -4.39 2.86 -5.51
C THR A 168 -3.42 1.85 -6.10
N PRO A 169 -3.72 0.54 -6.10
CA PRO A 169 -2.85 -0.48 -6.65
C PRO A 169 -2.42 -0.15 -8.08
N SER A 170 -1.13 -0.29 -8.36
CA SER A 170 -0.56 0.00 -9.67
C SER A 170 0.84 -0.58 -9.78
N TYR A 171 1.38 -0.53 -10.99
CA TYR A 171 2.76 -0.86 -11.28
C TYR A 171 3.37 0.18 -12.22
N LYS A 172 4.68 0.34 -12.13
CA LYS A 172 5.46 1.24 -12.99
C LYS A 172 6.69 0.53 -13.49
N ASN A 173 6.86 0.54 -14.81
CA ASN A 173 8.00 -0.07 -15.46
C ASN A 173 9.05 1.00 -15.75
N HIS A 174 10.32 0.65 -15.55
CA HIS A 174 11.44 1.48 -15.96
C HIS A 174 12.45 0.64 -16.72
N LYS A 175 12.91 1.13 -17.88
CA LYS A 175 13.97 0.49 -18.65
C LYS A 175 15.32 1.07 -18.21
N PHE A 176 16.24 0.20 -17.85
CA PHE A 176 17.64 0.53 -17.59
C PHE A 176 18.53 0.10 -18.75
N ASP A 177 19.71 0.70 -18.86
CA ASP A 177 20.72 0.31 -19.85
C ASP A 177 21.38 -1.03 -19.50
N ASP A 178 21.50 -1.31 -18.19
CA ASP A 178 22.08 -2.52 -17.61
C ASP A 178 21.09 -3.25 -16.69
N VAL A 179 21.42 -4.50 -16.35
CA VAL A 179 20.68 -5.28 -15.35
C VAL A 179 20.99 -4.70 -13.97
N VAL A 180 19.96 -4.43 -13.18
CA VAL A 180 20.09 -3.68 -11.92
C VAL A 180 19.83 -4.54 -10.69
N PHE A 181 19.28 -5.73 -10.86
CA PHE A 181 18.94 -6.64 -9.78
C PHE A 181 19.55 -8.01 -10.03
N ASP A 182 20.24 -8.53 -9.02
CA ASP A 182 20.71 -9.90 -8.99
C ASP A 182 19.51 -10.86 -8.89
N LYS A 183 19.69 -12.10 -9.37
CA LYS A 183 18.63 -13.11 -9.49
C LYS A 183 18.55 -13.98 -8.25
#